data_AF-A0A0S4L4J8-F1
#
_entry.id   AF-A0A0S4L4J8-F1
#
_cell.length_a   1.000
_cell.length_b   1.000
_cell.length_c   1.000
_cell.angle_alpha   90.00
_cell.angle_beta   90.00
_cell.angle_gamma   90.00
#
_symmetry.space_group_name_H-M   'P 1'
#
loop_
_entity.id
_entity.type
_entity.pdbx_description
1 polymer ?
#
loop_
_entity_poly.entity_id
_entity_poly.type
_entity_poly.pdbx_seq_one_letter_code
_entity_poly.pdbx_strand_id
1 'polypeptide(L)'
;MSGICVSIRLYSAHYEMVSHTRFGCCLNRSDDIWLPWAMDLLIAGLFASLALLVTANLDAVAEFKASTGGIEARTREVVNRAEGAIAELRILALHAAEVSLSLAMRQGRWGGFSDEDLDRLKSSVMENLERLGIPSEQRALVFRDWHRIVEFDYVHHILGGNRIPDNASAEQMTEWKSMRDGGFVKFPSPDELDCFFRKTGYWNSSLGECIEDYRYYIRERQHRRLDAWRDRMHWGHLKKDV
;
A
#
# COMPACT_ATOMS: atom_id res chain seq x y z
N MET A 1 -34.10 24.29 -22.09
CA MET A 1 -33.02 23.37 -21.69
C MET A 1 -33.12 23.19 -20.18
N SER A 2 -33.74 22.10 -19.76
CA SER A 2 -34.14 21.85 -18.38
C SER A 2 -33.00 21.11 -17.67
N GLY A 3 -32.35 21.77 -16.72
CA GLY A 3 -31.26 21.20 -15.92
C GLY A 3 -31.80 20.29 -14.83
N ILE A 4 -31.34 19.04 -14.84
CA ILE A 4 -31.62 18.04 -13.80
C ILE A 4 -30.69 18.36 -12.62
N CYS A 5 -31.27 18.83 -11.52
CA CYS A 5 -30.59 19.06 -10.25
C CYS A 5 -30.56 17.74 -9.47
N VAL A 6 -29.41 17.07 -9.43
CA VAL A 6 -29.21 15.85 -8.62
C VAL A 6 -28.77 16.27 -7.22
N SER A 7 -29.72 16.24 -6.28
CA SER A 7 -29.46 16.47 -4.86
C SER A 7 -28.96 15.17 -4.21
N ILE A 8 -27.66 15.10 -3.93
CA ILE A 8 -27.06 14.00 -3.16
C ILE A 8 -27.33 14.29 -1.68
N ARG A 9 -28.29 13.58 -1.08
CA ARG A 9 -28.45 13.52 0.38
C ARG A 9 -27.35 12.63 0.96
N LEU A 10 -26.40 13.26 1.65
CA LEU A 10 -25.48 12.59 2.57
C LEU A 10 -26.29 12.05 3.75
N TYR A 11 -26.43 10.71 3.83
CA TYR A 11 -26.90 10.03 5.03
C TYR A 11 -25.76 10.05 6.06
N SER A 12 -25.83 11.00 6.99
CA SER A 12 -25.03 11.01 8.22
C SER A 12 -25.66 10.01 9.20
N ALA A 13 -25.09 8.81 9.29
CA ALA A 13 -25.45 7.85 10.34
C ALA A 13 -24.79 8.29 11.65
N HIS A 14 -25.60 8.95 12.50
CA HIS A 14 -25.37 9.13 13.92
C HIS A 14 -25.13 7.77 14.59
N TYR A 15 -23.93 7.52 15.11
CA TYR A 15 -23.72 6.47 16.11
C TYR A 15 -23.97 7.07 17.48
N GLU A 16 -25.21 6.96 17.95
CA GLU A 16 -25.57 7.21 19.35
C GLU A 16 -24.98 6.10 20.22
N MET A 17 -24.20 6.54 21.21
CA MET A 17 -23.85 5.79 22.41
C MET A 17 -25.13 5.38 23.15
N VAL A 18 -25.54 4.12 23.03
CA VAL A 18 -26.55 3.52 23.92
C VAL A 18 -25.83 2.72 25.00
N SER A 19 -25.77 3.33 26.17
CA SER A 19 -25.47 2.73 27.45
C SER A 19 -26.50 1.67 27.85
N HIS A 20 -26.02 0.55 28.39
CA HIS A 20 -26.68 -0.32 29.35
C HIS A 20 -28.17 -0.66 29.16
N THR A 21 -28.43 -1.82 28.55
CA THR A 21 -29.59 -2.65 28.94
C THR A 21 -29.12 -4.10 29.12
N ARG A 22 -29.13 -4.56 30.37
CA ARG A 22 -29.06 -5.98 30.72
C ARG A 22 -30.35 -6.64 30.23
N PHE A 23 -30.31 -7.29 29.07
CA PHE A 23 -31.31 -8.29 28.71
C PHE A 23 -30.76 -9.67 29.05
N GLY A 24 -31.25 -10.23 30.15
CA GLY A 24 -31.17 -11.66 30.40
C GLY A 24 -32.02 -12.38 29.35
N CYS A 25 -31.38 -12.96 28.35
CA CYS A 25 -31.99 -13.97 27.51
C CYS A 25 -31.66 -15.34 28.10
N CYS A 26 -32.65 -15.94 28.76
CA CYS A 26 -32.76 -17.38 28.93
C CYS A 26 -32.86 -18.00 27.53
N LEU A 27 -31.72 -18.23 26.87
CA LEU A 27 -31.66 -19.13 25.72
C LEU A 27 -31.69 -20.54 26.26
N ASN A 28 -32.90 -21.09 26.23
CA ASN A 28 -33.22 -22.47 26.49
C ASN A 28 -32.37 -23.36 25.58
N ARG A 29 -31.51 -24.16 26.21
CA ARG A 29 -30.64 -25.14 25.59
C ARG A 29 -31.50 -26.31 25.09
N SER A 30 -31.98 -26.22 23.86
CA SER A 30 -32.53 -27.34 23.10
C SER A 30 -31.47 -27.81 22.09
N ASP A 31 -30.32 -28.22 22.62
CA ASP A 31 -29.36 -29.00 21.86
C ASP A 31 -29.81 -30.48 21.92
N ASP A 32 -29.62 -31.22 20.83
CA ASP A 32 -29.57 -32.69 20.75
C ASP A 32 -30.73 -33.48 20.08
N ILE A 33 -31.57 -32.91 19.20
CA ILE A 33 -32.50 -33.72 18.36
C ILE A 33 -32.54 -33.26 16.88
N TRP A 34 -31.41 -32.84 16.31
CA TRP A 34 -31.26 -32.71 14.85
C TRP A 34 -30.17 -33.68 14.37
N LEU A 35 -30.51 -34.98 14.40
CA LEU A 35 -30.75 -35.83 13.22
C LEU A 35 -29.45 -36.27 12.52
N PRO A 36 -28.78 -37.35 13.02
CA PRO A 36 -27.64 -37.99 12.37
C PRO A 36 -27.84 -38.26 10.86
N TRP A 37 -29.09 -38.45 10.40
CA TRP A 37 -29.40 -38.63 8.98
C TRP A 37 -29.14 -37.39 8.09
N ALA A 38 -29.07 -36.18 8.66
CA ALA A 38 -28.72 -34.98 7.90
C ALA A 38 -27.23 -34.99 7.48
N MET A 39 -26.35 -35.51 8.34
CA MET A 39 -24.94 -35.75 7.97
C MET A 39 -24.83 -36.84 6.89
N ASP A 40 -25.60 -37.93 7.01
CA ASP A 40 -25.57 -39.02 6.03
C ASP A 40 -26.01 -38.55 4.63
N LEU A 41 -27.03 -37.69 4.53
CA LEU A 41 -27.46 -37.09 3.27
C LEU A 41 -26.42 -36.14 2.67
N LEU A 42 -25.73 -35.35 3.49
CA LEU A 42 -24.65 -34.46 3.03
C LEU A 42 -23.44 -35.26 2.53
N ILE A 43 -23.08 -36.33 3.23
CA ILE A 43 -21.99 -37.22 2.84
C ILE A 43 -22.35 -37.94 1.53
N ALA A 44 -23.54 -38.50 1.41
CA ALA A 44 -24.01 -39.13 0.18
C ALA A 44 -24.04 -38.15 -1.00
N GLY A 45 -24.49 -36.91 -0.76
CA GLY A 45 -24.46 -35.83 -1.75
C GLY A 45 -23.05 -35.48 -2.21
N LEU A 46 -22.09 -35.40 -1.28
CA LEU A 46 -20.68 -35.15 -1.58
C LEU A 46 -20.10 -36.27 -2.46
N PHE A 47 -20.32 -37.53 -2.10
CA PHE A 47 -19.82 -38.67 -2.88
C PHE A 47 -20.45 -38.77 -4.26
N ALA A 48 -21.75 -38.48 -4.38
CA ALA A 48 -22.43 -38.43 -5.67
C ALA A 48 -21.87 -37.32 -6.56
N SER A 49 -21.60 -36.13 -6.01
CA SER A 49 -20.97 -35.03 -6.75
C SER A 49 -19.55 -35.37 -7.20
N LEU A 50 -18.77 -36.05 -6.35
CA LEU A 50 -17.41 -36.48 -6.65
C LEU A 50 -17.41 -37.56 -7.74
N ALA A 51 -18.32 -38.52 -7.66
CA ALA A 51 -18.49 -39.56 -8.68
C ALA A 51 -18.87 -38.95 -10.03
N LEU A 52 -19.79 -37.98 -10.06
CA LEU A 52 -20.16 -37.27 -11.29
C LEU A 52 -18.99 -36.48 -11.88
N LEU A 53 -18.18 -35.84 -11.04
CA LEU A 53 -16.95 -35.13 -11.47
C LEU A 53 -15.91 -36.08 -12.07
N VAL A 54 -15.75 -37.27 -11.49
CA VAL A 54 -14.87 -38.31 -12.03
C VAL A 54 -15.42 -38.82 -13.35
N THR A 55 -16.71 -39.16 -13.44
CA THR A 55 -17.31 -39.69 -14.67
C THR A 55 -17.34 -38.68 -15.80
N ALA A 56 -17.58 -37.39 -15.50
CA ALA A 56 -17.52 -36.31 -16.49
C ALA A 56 -16.10 -36.10 -17.04
N ASN A 57 -15.07 -36.47 -16.27
CA ASN A 57 -13.68 -36.42 -16.71
C ASN A 57 -13.17 -37.76 -17.29
N LEU A 58 -13.94 -38.85 -17.26
CA LEU A 58 -13.51 -40.13 -17.84
C LEU A 58 -13.40 -40.08 -19.36
N ASP A 59 -14.20 -39.26 -20.05
CA ASP A 59 -14.04 -39.03 -21.50
C ASP A 59 -12.69 -38.39 -21.83
N ALA A 60 -12.18 -37.50 -20.96
CA ALA A 60 -10.83 -36.95 -21.09
C ALA A 60 -9.76 -38.02 -20.88
N VAL A 61 -9.99 -38.99 -19.98
CA VAL A 61 -9.07 -40.12 -19.71
C VAL A 61 -9.07 -41.16 -20.84
N ALA A 62 -10.20 -41.36 -21.52
CA ALA A 62 -10.31 -42.25 -22.67
C ALA A 62 -9.53 -41.70 -23.89
N GLU A 63 -9.62 -40.39 -24.13
CA GLU A 63 -8.81 -39.68 -25.13
C GLU A 63 -7.29 -39.77 -24.82
N PHE A 64 -6.94 -39.86 -23.54
CA PHE A 64 -5.58 -40.02 -23.03
C PHE A 64 -4.92 -41.36 -23.38
N LYS A 65 -5.67 -42.45 -23.63
CA LYS A 65 -5.08 -43.76 -23.97
C LYS A 65 -4.69 -43.93 -25.44
N ALA A 66 -5.23 -43.08 -26.33
CA ALA A 66 -5.10 -43.27 -27.77
C ALA A 66 -3.83 -42.66 -28.39
N SER A 67 -3.05 -41.83 -27.69
CA SER A 67 -1.85 -41.21 -28.25
C SER A 67 -0.68 -41.16 -27.25
N THR A 68 0.04 -42.26 -27.09
CA THR A 68 1.29 -42.28 -26.30
C THR A 68 2.33 -41.24 -26.76
N GLY A 69 2.28 -40.76 -28.02
CA GLY A 69 3.06 -39.61 -28.50
C GLY A 69 2.34 -38.24 -28.45
N GLY A 70 1.01 -38.20 -28.36
CA GLY A 70 0.23 -36.95 -28.23
C GLY A 70 0.09 -36.48 -26.78
N ILE A 71 0.21 -37.40 -25.81
CA ILE A 71 0.24 -37.08 -24.37
C ILE A 71 1.44 -36.18 -24.04
N GLU A 72 2.64 -36.48 -24.55
CA GLU A 72 3.81 -35.64 -24.26
C GLU A 72 3.65 -34.21 -24.83
N ALA A 73 3.07 -34.09 -26.04
CA ALA A 73 2.77 -32.80 -26.64
C ALA A 73 1.72 -32.00 -25.83
N ARG A 74 0.63 -32.65 -25.41
CA ARG A 74 -0.42 -32.02 -24.59
C ARG A 74 0.07 -31.66 -23.19
N THR A 75 0.91 -32.50 -22.57
CA THR A 75 1.55 -32.18 -21.28
C THR A 75 2.49 -30.98 -21.41
N ARG A 76 3.33 -30.94 -22.46
CA ARG A 76 4.22 -29.80 -22.70
C ARG A 76 3.42 -28.52 -22.98
N GLU A 77 2.33 -28.61 -23.73
CA GLU A 77 1.43 -27.48 -23.96
C GLU A 77 0.79 -26.96 -22.67
N VAL A 78 0.29 -27.86 -21.81
CA VAL A 78 -0.30 -27.49 -20.51
C VAL A 78 0.74 -26.87 -19.58
N VAL A 79 1.95 -27.42 -19.54
CA VAL A 79 3.08 -26.85 -18.76
C VAL A 79 3.41 -25.45 -19.28
N ASN A 80 3.61 -25.29 -20.59
CA ASN A 80 3.92 -23.98 -21.18
C ASN A 80 2.79 -22.96 -20.92
N ARG A 81 1.52 -23.39 -20.98
CA ARG A 81 0.38 -22.52 -20.68
C ARG A 81 0.34 -22.13 -19.20
N ALA A 82 0.63 -23.07 -18.30
CA ALA A 82 0.72 -22.80 -16.87
C ALA A 82 1.87 -21.85 -16.54
N GLU A 83 3.04 -22.03 -17.16
CA GLU A 83 4.18 -21.11 -17.03
C GLU A 83 3.84 -19.70 -17.53
N GLY A 84 3.14 -19.59 -18.67
CA GLY A 84 2.63 -18.32 -19.18
C GLY A 84 1.67 -17.64 -18.21
N ALA A 85 0.68 -18.37 -17.68
CA ALA A 85 -0.26 -17.84 -16.70
C ALA A 85 0.44 -17.38 -15.40
N ILE A 86 1.46 -18.12 -14.94
CA ILE A 86 2.26 -17.73 -13.77
C ILE A 86 3.02 -16.42 -14.05
N ALA A 87 3.58 -16.25 -15.25
CA ALA A 87 4.25 -15.02 -15.63
C ALA A 87 3.28 -13.82 -15.64
N GLU A 88 2.08 -13.98 -16.20
CA GLU A 88 1.04 -12.95 -16.20
C GLU A 88 0.59 -12.59 -14.78
N LEU A 89 0.39 -13.59 -13.91
CA LEU A 89 0.03 -13.37 -12.50
C LEU A 89 1.12 -12.61 -11.73
N ARG A 90 2.40 -12.84 -12.02
CA ARG A 90 3.51 -12.08 -11.43
C ARG A 90 3.48 -10.61 -11.83
N ILE A 91 3.21 -10.33 -13.10
CA ILE A 91 3.08 -8.94 -13.61
C ILE A 91 1.89 -8.25 -12.92
N LEU A 92 0.75 -8.95 -12.82
CA LEU A 92 -0.42 -8.43 -12.12
C LEU A 92 -0.12 -8.14 -10.63
N ALA A 93 0.59 -9.04 -9.96
CA ALA A 93 0.99 -8.87 -8.56
C ALA A 93 1.90 -7.65 -8.37
N LEU A 94 2.84 -7.38 -9.29
CA LEU A 94 3.68 -6.18 -9.26
C LEU A 94 2.84 -4.89 -9.34
N HIS A 95 1.90 -4.82 -10.29
CA HIS A 95 1.03 -3.64 -10.43
C HIS A 95 0.08 -3.46 -9.25
N ALA A 96 -0.50 -4.54 -8.73
CA ALA A 96 -1.34 -4.49 -7.54
C ALA A 96 -0.54 -3.99 -6.33
N ALA A 97 0.67 -4.50 -6.12
CA ALA A 97 1.56 -4.05 -5.05
C ALA A 97 1.93 -2.57 -5.17
N GLU A 98 2.27 -2.09 -6.37
CA GLU A 98 2.63 -0.68 -6.63
C GLU A 98 1.46 0.23 -6.27
N VAL A 99 0.26 -0.09 -6.77
CA VAL A 99 -0.96 0.70 -6.51
C VAL A 99 -1.33 0.67 -5.02
N SER A 100 -1.31 -0.50 -4.37
CA SER A 100 -1.66 -0.62 -2.95
C SER A 100 -0.72 0.16 -2.04
N LEU A 101 0.60 0.07 -2.27
CA LEU A 101 1.59 0.82 -1.49
C LEU A 101 1.47 2.34 -1.74
N SER A 102 1.30 2.74 -3.01
CA SER A 102 1.11 4.14 -3.39
C SER A 102 -0.16 4.73 -2.76
N LEU A 103 -1.25 3.96 -2.69
CA LEU A 103 -2.48 4.35 -2.01
C LEU A 103 -2.31 4.46 -0.50
N ALA A 104 -1.70 3.46 0.13
CA ALA A 104 -1.47 3.44 1.58
C ALA A 104 -0.63 4.64 2.03
N MET A 105 0.46 4.95 1.31
CA MET A 105 1.29 6.13 1.58
C MET A 105 0.50 7.43 1.49
N ARG A 106 -0.34 7.59 0.45
CA ARG A 106 -1.18 8.78 0.31
C ARG A 106 -2.23 8.90 1.41
N GLN A 107 -2.81 7.78 1.84
CA GLN A 107 -3.78 7.74 2.94
C GLN A 107 -3.14 8.00 4.30
N GLY A 108 -1.90 7.52 4.52
CA GLY A 108 -1.13 7.76 5.74
C GLY A 108 -0.97 9.26 6.06
N ARG A 109 -0.79 10.08 5.02
CA ARG A 109 -0.68 11.54 5.16
C ARG A 109 -1.93 12.24 5.70
N TRP A 110 -3.10 11.60 5.62
CA TRP A 110 -4.36 12.10 6.13
C TRP A 110 -4.77 11.44 7.46
N GLY A 111 -3.83 10.75 8.13
CA GLY A 111 -4.08 10.06 9.40
C GLY A 111 -4.69 8.66 9.25
N GLY A 112 -4.55 8.03 8.08
CA GLY A 112 -5.08 6.69 7.82
C GLY A 112 -4.19 5.52 8.29
N PHE A 113 -2.88 5.72 8.32
CA PHE A 113 -1.90 4.68 8.69
C PHE A 113 -0.80 5.28 9.56
N SER A 114 -0.39 4.55 10.60
CA SER A 114 0.84 4.86 11.35
C SER A 114 2.08 4.51 10.52
N ASP A 115 3.23 5.09 10.85
CA ASP A 115 4.50 4.73 10.18
C ASP A 115 4.83 3.25 10.40
N GLU A 116 4.49 2.69 11.57
CA GLU A 116 4.63 1.27 11.88
C GLU A 116 3.75 0.37 11.01
N ASP A 117 2.52 0.79 10.72
CA ASP A 117 1.62 0.05 9.85
C ASP A 117 2.07 0.11 8.38
N LEU A 118 2.58 1.27 7.94
CA LEU A 118 3.18 1.43 6.62
C LEU A 118 4.42 0.53 6.46
N ASP A 119 5.31 0.48 7.45
CA ASP A 119 6.49 -0.41 7.44
C ASP A 119 6.09 -1.89 7.44
N ARG A 120 5.05 -2.26 8.19
CA ARG A 120 4.52 -3.63 8.19
C ARG A 120 3.93 -4.01 6.83
N LEU A 121 3.15 -3.11 6.23
CA LEU A 121 2.58 -3.30 4.90
C LEU A 121 3.69 -3.46 3.85
N LYS A 122 4.70 -2.58 3.88
CA LYS A 122 5.88 -2.65 3.01
C LYS A 122 6.57 -4.00 3.12
N SER A 123 6.81 -4.46 4.34
CA SER A 123 7.48 -5.75 4.61
C SER A 123 6.66 -6.94 4.11
N SER A 124 5.35 -6.94 4.36
CA SER A 124 4.44 -7.99 3.88
C SER A 124 4.37 -8.05 2.36
N VAL A 125 4.28 -6.90 1.68
CA VAL A 125 4.31 -6.85 0.21
C VAL A 125 5.64 -7.40 -0.31
N MET A 126 6.76 -7.02 0.31
CA MET A 126 8.09 -7.48 -0.08
C MET A 126 8.22 -9.01 0.02
N GLU A 127 7.82 -9.59 1.15
CA GLU A 127 7.84 -11.03 1.39
C GLU A 127 6.96 -11.78 0.37
N ASN A 128 5.75 -11.28 0.10
CA ASN A 128 4.85 -11.90 -0.87
C ASN A 128 5.42 -11.90 -2.30
N LEU A 129 6.02 -10.78 -2.74
CA LEU A 129 6.65 -10.70 -4.06
C LEU A 129 7.87 -11.63 -4.15
N GLU A 130 8.62 -11.80 -3.07
CA GLU A 130 9.72 -12.75 -2.98
C GLU A 130 9.24 -14.21 -3.08
N ARG A 131 8.17 -14.56 -2.35
CA ARG A 131 7.56 -15.90 -2.41
C ARG A 131 7.01 -16.25 -3.79
N LEU A 132 6.57 -15.26 -4.56
CA LEU A 132 6.18 -15.44 -5.97
C LEU A 132 7.37 -15.65 -6.91
N GLY A 133 8.61 -15.53 -6.43
CA GLY A 133 9.83 -15.69 -7.21
C GLY A 133 10.10 -14.51 -8.15
N ILE A 134 9.63 -13.31 -7.81
CA ILE A 134 9.83 -12.11 -8.61
C ILE A 134 11.25 -11.55 -8.36
N PRO A 135 12.07 -11.26 -9.39
CA PRO A 135 13.43 -10.74 -9.23
C PRO A 135 13.50 -9.42 -8.46
N SER A 136 14.58 -9.19 -7.70
CA SER A 136 14.77 -7.98 -6.88
C SER A 136 14.71 -6.68 -7.68
N GLU A 137 15.22 -6.66 -8.91
CA GLU A 137 15.16 -5.52 -9.84
C GLU A 137 13.71 -5.10 -10.16
N GLN A 138 12.80 -6.05 -10.37
CA GLN A 138 11.39 -5.77 -10.63
C GLN A 138 10.68 -5.34 -9.36
N ARG A 139 11.04 -5.92 -8.21
CA ARG A 139 10.50 -5.52 -6.90
C ARG A 139 10.89 -4.09 -6.54
N ALA A 140 12.08 -3.63 -6.94
CA ALA A 140 12.51 -2.24 -6.72
C ALA A 140 11.61 -1.22 -7.45
N LEU A 141 11.05 -1.58 -8.61
CA LEU A 141 10.15 -0.71 -9.38
C LEU A 141 8.84 -0.41 -8.63
N VAL A 142 8.35 -1.38 -7.85
CA VAL A 142 7.14 -1.25 -7.02
C VAL A 142 7.29 -0.10 -6.01
N PHE A 143 8.51 0.13 -5.50
CA PHE A 143 8.79 1.16 -4.49
C PHE A 143 9.14 2.52 -5.08
N ARG A 144 9.11 2.70 -6.40
CA ARG A 144 9.39 4.00 -7.03
C ARG A 144 8.50 5.12 -6.48
N ASP A 145 7.19 4.87 -6.44
CA ASP A 145 6.21 5.82 -5.92
C ASP A 145 6.37 6.03 -4.40
N TRP A 146 6.68 4.95 -3.67
CA TRP A 146 6.98 5.02 -2.24
C TRP A 146 8.12 5.99 -1.97
N HIS A 147 9.27 5.79 -2.62
CA HIS A 147 10.45 6.62 -2.44
C HIS A 147 10.18 8.07 -2.82
N ARG A 148 9.47 8.29 -3.91
CA ARG A 148 9.08 9.62 -4.37
C ARG A 148 8.21 10.38 -3.36
N ILE A 149 7.28 9.68 -2.71
CA ILE A 149 6.45 10.27 -1.65
C ILE A 149 7.30 10.60 -0.41
N VAL A 150 8.20 9.69 -0.01
CA VAL A 150 9.09 9.94 1.12
C VAL A 150 10.04 11.12 0.87
N GLU A 151 10.63 11.22 -0.32
CA GLU A 151 11.46 12.38 -0.71
C GLU A 151 10.67 13.69 -0.68
N PHE A 152 9.43 13.67 -1.21
CA PHE A 152 8.53 14.82 -1.09
C PHE A 152 8.28 15.20 0.38
N ASP A 153 8.03 14.22 1.25
CA ASP A 153 7.74 14.46 2.66
C ASP A 153 8.98 15.01 3.39
N TYR A 154 10.19 14.52 3.09
CA TYR A 154 11.46 15.11 3.57
C TYR A 154 11.53 16.60 3.23
N VAL A 155 11.39 16.94 1.95
CA VAL A 155 11.43 18.33 1.49
C VAL A 155 10.33 19.16 2.15
N HIS A 156 9.11 18.65 2.18
CA HIS A 156 7.95 19.36 2.74
C HIS A 156 8.20 19.74 4.20
N HIS A 157 8.67 18.79 5.02
CA HIS A 157 8.93 19.00 6.44
C HIS A 157 10.18 19.85 6.69
N ILE A 158 11.27 19.65 5.93
CA ILE A 158 12.47 20.49 6.01
C ILE A 158 12.15 21.95 5.68
N LEU A 159 11.27 22.21 4.71
CA LEU A 159 10.82 23.56 4.33
C LEU A 159 9.73 24.13 5.28
N GLY A 160 9.57 23.59 6.48
CA GLY A 160 8.66 24.10 7.51
C GLY A 160 7.24 23.52 7.48
N GLY A 161 7.02 22.42 6.76
CA GLY A 161 5.73 21.74 6.68
C GLY A 161 4.65 22.64 6.10
N ASN A 162 3.60 22.92 6.88
CA ASN A 162 2.51 23.83 6.51
C ASN A 162 2.70 25.28 6.99
N ARG A 163 3.87 25.62 7.54
CA ARG A 163 4.15 26.95 8.10
C ARG A 163 4.98 27.78 7.13
N ILE A 164 4.73 29.09 7.15
CA ILE A 164 5.48 30.09 6.40
C ILE A 164 6.76 30.44 7.20
N PRO A 165 7.93 30.63 6.56
CA PRO A 165 9.13 31.06 7.26
C PRO A 165 8.95 32.42 7.96
N ASP A 166 9.43 32.54 9.19
CA ASP A 166 9.31 33.79 9.97
C ASP A 166 10.29 34.85 9.44
N ASN A 167 9.85 36.11 9.36
CA ASN A 167 10.70 37.24 8.94
C ASN A 167 11.38 37.05 7.57
N ALA A 168 10.71 36.36 6.65
CA ALA A 168 11.18 36.20 5.27
C ALA A 168 11.00 37.48 4.46
N SER A 169 12.04 37.90 3.72
CA SER A 169 11.87 38.95 2.72
C SER A 169 10.99 38.49 1.55
N ALA A 170 10.50 39.41 0.73
CA ALA A 170 9.71 39.07 -0.45
C ALA A 170 10.48 38.16 -1.44
N GLU A 171 11.79 38.38 -1.56
CA GLU A 171 12.67 37.54 -2.39
C GLU A 171 12.80 36.12 -1.81
N GLN A 172 13.05 36.02 -0.49
CA GLN A 172 13.13 34.73 0.21
C GLN A 172 11.82 33.95 0.11
N MET A 173 10.68 34.65 0.20
CA MET A 173 9.36 34.04 0.04
C MET A 173 9.12 33.51 -1.38
N THR A 174 9.61 34.22 -2.39
CA THR A 174 9.48 33.81 -3.79
C THR A 174 10.30 32.55 -4.07
N GLU A 175 11.54 32.50 -3.57
CA GLU A 175 12.42 31.34 -3.68
C GLU A 175 11.88 30.14 -2.88
N TRP A 176 11.40 30.35 -1.66
CA TRP A 176 10.75 29.29 -0.86
C TRP A 176 9.51 28.70 -1.55
N LYS A 177 8.68 29.55 -2.17
CA LYS A 177 7.51 29.09 -2.95
C LYS A 177 7.93 28.29 -4.17
N SER A 178 8.95 28.72 -4.91
CA SER A 178 9.40 28.03 -6.11
C SER A 178 9.94 26.63 -5.81
N MET A 179 10.58 26.43 -4.64
CA MET A 179 11.00 25.10 -4.18
C MET A 179 9.84 24.14 -3.88
N ARG A 180 8.64 24.68 -3.60
CA ARG A 180 7.45 23.89 -3.24
C ARG A 180 6.46 23.68 -4.39
N ASP A 181 6.57 24.47 -5.45
CA ASP A 181 5.63 24.48 -6.57
C ASP A 181 5.67 23.20 -7.42
N GLY A 182 6.76 22.44 -7.36
CA GLY A 182 6.96 21.21 -8.14
C GLY A 182 6.12 20.00 -7.72
N GLY A 183 5.47 20.05 -6.55
CA GLY A 183 4.67 18.94 -6.01
C GLY A 183 5.47 17.63 -5.97
N PHE A 184 4.85 16.52 -6.38
CA PHE A 184 5.58 15.25 -6.53
C PHE A 184 6.47 15.21 -7.77
N VAL A 185 6.38 16.16 -8.72
CA VAL A 185 7.14 16.14 -9.99
C VAL A 185 8.58 16.58 -9.79
N LYS A 186 8.78 17.60 -8.97
CA LYS A 186 10.10 18.20 -8.76
C LYS A 186 10.22 18.61 -7.30
N PHE A 187 11.27 18.12 -6.66
CA PHE A 187 11.68 18.50 -5.31
C PHE A 187 13.15 18.93 -5.34
N PRO A 188 13.54 19.94 -4.53
CA PRO A 188 14.93 20.37 -4.41
C PRO A 188 15.80 19.26 -3.83
N SER A 189 17.03 19.16 -4.34
CA SER A 189 18.08 18.30 -3.82
C SER A 189 18.55 18.75 -2.42
N PRO A 190 19.22 17.87 -1.65
CA PRO A 190 19.81 18.24 -0.36
C PRO A 190 20.75 19.46 -0.45
N ASP A 191 21.50 19.58 -1.54
CA ASP A 191 22.46 20.65 -1.74
C ASP A 191 21.77 21.99 -2.08
N GLU A 192 20.66 21.96 -2.84
CA GLU A 192 19.82 23.14 -3.08
C GLU A 192 19.19 23.63 -1.78
N LEU A 193 18.74 22.72 -0.90
CA LEU A 193 18.21 23.05 0.42
C LEU A 193 19.28 23.68 1.32
N ASP A 194 20.47 23.07 1.42
CA ASP A 194 21.59 23.61 2.21
C ASP A 194 21.98 25.02 1.74
N CYS A 195 22.12 25.20 0.43
CA CYS A 195 22.42 26.49 -0.18
C CYS A 195 21.35 27.54 0.17
N PHE A 196 20.07 27.19 0.03
CA PHE A 196 18.96 28.08 0.37
C PHE A 196 18.99 28.50 1.83
N PHE A 197 19.11 27.57 2.78
CA PHE A 197 19.09 27.90 4.20
C PHE A 197 20.30 28.74 4.63
N ARG A 198 21.48 28.49 4.06
CA ARG A 198 22.68 29.30 4.31
C ARG A 198 22.54 30.71 3.74
N LYS A 199 22.06 30.83 2.50
CA LYS A 199 21.83 32.12 1.83
C LYS A 199 20.83 32.98 2.60
N THR A 200 19.77 32.36 3.13
CA THR A 200 18.65 33.07 3.75
C THR A 200 18.80 33.32 5.26
N GLY A 201 19.80 32.69 5.88
CA GLY A 201 20.06 32.80 7.33
C GLY A 201 19.12 31.96 8.20
N TYR A 202 18.42 30.98 7.62
CA TYR A 202 17.59 30.02 8.37
C TYR A 202 18.36 28.77 8.82
N TRP A 203 19.63 28.66 8.44
CA TRP A 203 20.46 27.50 8.77
C TRP A 203 20.64 27.33 10.28
N ASN A 204 20.45 26.10 10.77
CA ASN A 204 20.82 25.68 12.12
C ASN A 204 21.26 24.20 12.11
N SER A 205 21.84 23.73 13.22
CA SER A 205 22.36 22.35 13.34
C SER A 205 21.28 21.28 13.17
N SER A 206 20.07 21.52 13.69
CA SER A 206 18.94 20.58 13.58
C SER A 206 18.51 20.38 12.12
N LEU A 207 18.36 21.47 11.36
CA LEU A 207 18.06 21.42 9.93
C LEU A 207 19.17 20.73 9.14
N GLY A 208 20.44 20.99 9.50
CA GLY A 208 21.58 20.31 8.89
C GLY A 208 21.48 18.78 9.03
N GLU A 209 21.14 18.29 10.21
CA GLU A 209 20.93 16.86 10.43
C GLU A 209 19.74 16.28 9.64
N CYS A 210 18.65 17.04 9.46
CA CYS A 210 17.53 16.62 8.61
C CYS A 210 17.91 16.55 7.12
N ILE A 211 18.77 17.46 6.65
CA ILE A 211 19.30 17.44 5.28
C ILE A 211 20.23 16.24 5.08
N GLU A 212 21.07 15.90 6.08
CA GLU A 212 21.88 14.68 6.03
C GLU A 212 21.01 13.41 6.03
N ASP A 213 19.92 13.37 6.79
CA ASP A 213 18.95 12.27 6.73
C ASP A 213 18.35 12.13 5.32
N TYR A 214 18.03 13.26 4.68
CA TYR A 214 17.51 13.25 3.31
C TYR A 214 18.56 12.75 2.31
N ARG A 215 19.81 13.23 2.41
CA ARG A 215 20.93 12.76 1.56
C ARG A 215 21.18 11.26 1.74
N TYR A 216 21.13 10.78 2.97
CA TYR A 216 21.23 9.34 3.27
C TYR A 216 20.07 8.56 2.64
N TYR A 217 18.84 9.05 2.75
CA TYR A 217 17.66 8.39 2.19
C TYR A 217 17.73 8.23 0.67
N ILE A 218 18.19 9.25 -0.06
CA ILE A 218 18.36 9.19 -1.52
C ILE A 218 19.30 8.05 -1.91
N ARG A 219 20.40 7.88 -1.16
CA ARG A 219 21.44 6.87 -1.45
C ARG A 219 21.01 5.46 -1.03
N GLU A 220 20.53 5.31 0.19
CA GLU A 220 20.31 4.00 0.82
C GLU A 220 18.85 3.52 0.74
N ARG A 221 17.90 4.40 0.41
CA ARG A 221 16.46 4.12 0.42
C ARG A 221 15.95 3.65 1.80
N GLN A 222 16.63 4.09 2.85
CA GLN A 222 16.35 3.81 4.26
C GLN A 222 16.50 5.08 5.10
N HIS A 223 15.77 5.17 6.20
CA HIS A 223 15.86 6.32 7.12
C HIS A 223 17.09 6.19 8.01
N ARG A 224 17.97 7.20 8.05
CA ARG A 224 19.17 7.22 8.91
C ARG A 224 18.80 7.25 10.40
N ARG A 225 17.78 8.04 10.75
CA ARG A 225 17.27 8.22 12.13
C ARG A 225 15.75 8.02 12.11
N LEU A 226 15.31 6.78 12.32
CA LEU A 226 13.90 6.41 12.20
C LEU A 226 13.02 7.19 13.19
N ASP A 227 13.51 7.38 14.41
CA ASP A 227 12.80 8.09 15.48
C ASP A 227 12.55 9.56 15.09
N ALA A 228 13.57 10.21 14.52
CA ALA A 228 13.45 11.58 14.03
C ALA A 228 12.50 11.66 12.82
N TRP A 229 12.50 10.66 11.95
CA TRP A 229 11.55 10.57 10.83
C TRP A 229 10.10 10.43 11.30
N ARG A 230 9.84 9.61 12.33
CA ARG A 230 8.50 9.48 12.92
C ARG A 230 8.02 10.79 13.55
N ASP A 231 8.95 11.59 14.04
CA ASP A 231 8.68 12.92 14.60
C ASP A 231 8.71 14.05 13.55
N ARG A 232 8.68 13.75 12.25
CA ARG A 232 8.81 14.74 11.15
C ARG A 232 7.77 15.86 11.17
N MET A 233 6.61 15.61 11.76
CA MET A 233 5.56 16.63 11.92
C MET A 233 6.02 17.81 12.80
N HIS A 234 7.00 17.59 13.66
CA HIS A 234 7.60 18.59 14.54
C HIS A 234 8.94 19.12 14.01
N TRP A 235 9.36 18.69 12.81
CA TRP A 235 10.53 19.29 12.18
C TRP A 235 10.33 20.79 12.03
N GLY A 236 11.41 21.50 12.36
CA GLY A 236 11.37 22.86 12.86
C GLY A 236 10.53 23.82 12.03
N HIS A 237 9.90 24.76 12.74
CA HIS A 237 9.46 26.00 12.12
C HIS A 237 10.71 26.81 11.76
N LEU A 238 10.78 27.26 10.51
CA LEU A 238 11.87 28.10 10.01
C LEU A 238 11.86 29.46 10.71
N LYS A 239 12.67 29.55 11.77
CA LYS A 239 12.92 30.75 12.57
C LYS A 239 14.37 31.18 12.36
N LYS A 240 14.60 32.49 12.27
CA LYS A 240 15.95 33.04 12.30
C LYS A 240 16.39 33.08 13.76
N ASP A 241 17.59 32.57 14.04
CA ASP A 241 18.26 32.83 15.30
C ASP A 241 18.59 34.32 15.31
N VAL A 242 17.89 35.08 16.15
CA VAL A 242 18.07 36.54 16.30
C VAL A 242 19.29 36.80 17.19
#